data_AF-A6WW81-F1
#
_entry.id   AF-A6WW81-F1
#
_cell.length_a   1.000
_cell.length_b   1.000
_cell.length_c   1.000
_cell.angle_alpha   90.00
_cell.angle_beta   90.00
_cell.angle_gamma   90.00
#
_symmetry.space_group_name_H-M   'P 1'
#
loop_
_entity.id
_entity.type
_entity.pdbx_description
1 polymer ?
#
loop_
_entity_poly.entity_id
_entity_poly.type
_entity_poly.pdbx_seq_one_letter_code
_entity_poly.pdbx_strand_id
1 'polypeptide(L)'
;MPDIVNAVLVGSQGVLLGRRSPDRRAYPNRWSFPGGHVEAGESFERALQREIQEELGLTLHSFSFLTTIEIASPAASFHLFTVTAWGGRPAIRDQEHTELR
;
A
#
# COMPACT_ATOMS: atom_id res chain seq x y z
N MET A 1 -15.69 -4.45 9.10
CA MET A 1 -14.58 -3.48 9.11
C MET A 1 -13.72 -3.83 7.90
N PRO A 2 -13.52 -2.94 6.93
CA PRO A 2 -12.71 -3.24 5.76
C PRO A 2 -11.27 -3.55 6.18
N ASP A 3 -10.70 -4.58 5.56
CA ASP A 3 -9.29 -4.92 5.68
C ASP A 3 -8.53 -4.26 4.53
N ILE A 4 -7.45 -3.58 4.88
CA ILE A 4 -6.59 -2.81 3.97
C ILE A 4 -5.17 -3.31 4.17
N VAL A 5 -4.47 -3.60 3.09
CA VAL A 5 -3.06 -3.99 3.13
C VAL A 5 -2.18 -2.83 2.73
N ASN A 6 -1.04 -2.66 3.41
CA ASN A 6 -0.08 -1.61 3.10
C ASN A 6 1.34 -2.15 3.01
N ALA A 7 2.07 -1.69 1.99
CA ALA A 7 3.48 -1.99 1.81
C ALA A 7 4.35 -0.88 2.41
N VAL A 8 5.10 -1.22 3.44
CA VAL A 8 6.23 -0.42 3.93
C VAL A 8 7.45 -0.80 3.08
N LEU A 9 7.60 -0.17 1.92
CA LEU A 9 8.70 -0.44 0.98
C LEU A 9 9.98 0.23 1.46
N VAL A 10 10.90 -0.57 2.02
CA VAL A 10 12.17 -0.11 2.60
C VAL A 10 13.26 -0.15 1.52
N GLY A 11 13.59 1.02 0.97
CA GLY A 11 14.69 1.21 0.03
C GLY A 11 15.95 1.76 0.68
N SER A 12 17.00 1.97 -0.12
CA SER A 12 18.28 2.51 0.34
C SER A 12 18.20 3.96 0.85
N GLN A 13 17.19 4.72 0.43
CA GLN A 13 17.00 6.13 0.79
C GLN A 13 15.93 6.34 1.88
N GLY A 14 15.29 5.27 2.36
CA GLY A 14 14.19 5.36 3.33
C GLY A 14 13.00 4.51 2.90
N VAL A 15 11.80 4.98 3.27
CA VAL A 15 10.55 4.28 2.97
C VAL A 15 9.76 5.04 1.91
N LEU A 16 9.27 4.32 0.90
CA LEU A 16 8.45 4.90 -0.16
C LEU A 16 7.05 5.27 0.35
N LEU A 17 6.63 6.50 0.08
CA LEU A 17 5.28 6.99 0.32
C LEU A 17 4.66 7.49 -0.99
N GLY A 18 3.33 7.31 -1.10
CA GLY A 18 2.51 7.90 -2.15
C GLY A 18 1.66 9.03 -1.59
N ARG A 19 1.57 10.15 -2.31
CA ARG A 19 0.64 11.24 -1.99
C ARG A 19 -0.71 10.96 -2.62
N ARG A 20 -1.73 10.76 -1.80
CA ARG A 20 -3.08 10.42 -2.24
C ARG A 20 -3.68 11.54 -3.12
N SER A 21 -4.34 11.14 -4.19
CA SER A 21 -5.04 12.04 -5.12
C SER A 21 -6.04 12.95 -4.37
N PRO A 22 -6.22 14.22 -4.81
CA PRO A 22 -7.22 15.13 -4.25
C PRO A 22 -8.65 14.59 -4.39
N ASP A 23 -8.90 13.70 -5.36
CA ASP A 23 -10.24 13.14 -5.62
C ASP A 23 -10.59 11.97 -4.69
N ARG A 24 -9.67 11.56 -3.81
CA ARG A 24 -9.91 10.47 -2.86
C ARG A 24 -10.86 10.90 -1.75
N ARG A 25 -11.93 10.11 -1.57
CA ARG A 25 -12.89 10.30 -0.46
C ARG A 25 -12.22 10.27 0.92
N ALA A 26 -11.27 9.37 1.12
CA ALA A 26 -10.55 9.21 2.39
C ALA A 26 -9.15 9.81 2.28
N TYR A 27 -8.86 10.74 3.19
CA TYR A 27 -7.55 11.38 3.39
C TYR A 27 -6.93 11.98 2.10
N PRO A 28 -7.65 12.85 1.36
CA PRO A 28 -7.10 13.47 0.16
C PRO A 28 -5.85 14.30 0.46
N ASN A 29 -4.90 14.35 -0.48
CA ASN A 29 -3.63 15.07 -0.38
C ASN A 29 -2.70 14.65 0.78
N ARG A 30 -2.98 13.53 1.46
CA ARG A 30 -2.11 12.98 2.52
C ARG A 30 -1.10 12.00 1.95
N TRP A 31 0.04 11.88 2.62
CA TRP A 31 1.02 10.82 2.36
C TRP A 31 0.57 9.53 3.03
N SER A 32 0.63 8.42 2.31
CA SER A 32 0.32 7.09 2.81
C SER A 32 1.30 6.06 2.28
N PHE A 33 1.34 4.90 2.93
CA PHE A 33 1.92 3.73 2.31
C PHE A 33 1.07 3.33 1.09
N PRO A 34 1.70 2.81 0.03
CA PRO A 34 1.00 2.14 -1.07
C PRO A 34 0.23 0.90 -0.59
N GLY A 35 -0.82 0.54 -1.32
CA GLY A 35 -1.69 -0.60 -1.04
C GLY A 35 -3.17 -0.22 -0.98
N GLY A 36 -4.03 -1.23 -0.88
CA GLY A 36 -5.47 -1.05 -1.03
C GLY A 36 -6.30 -2.10 -0.30
N HIS A 37 -7.53 -2.27 -0.76
CA HIS A 37 -8.51 -3.09 -0.06
C HIS A 37 -8.27 -4.57 -0.35
N VAL A 38 -8.49 -5.41 0.66
CA VAL A 38 -8.51 -6.86 0.48
C VAL A 38 -9.83 -7.26 -0.19
N GLU A 39 -9.75 -8.03 -1.28
CA GLU A 39 -10.94 -8.54 -1.95
C GLU A 39 -11.52 -9.77 -1.25
N ALA A 40 -12.79 -10.08 -1.53
CA ALA A 40 -13.47 -11.21 -0.92
C ALA A 40 -12.80 -12.54 -1.30
N GLY A 41 -12.34 -13.29 -0.30
CA GLY A 41 -11.65 -14.57 -0.49
C GLY A 41 -10.16 -14.45 -0.84
N GLU A 42 -9.62 -13.23 -0.87
CA GLU A 42 -8.20 -12.96 -1.10
C GLU A 42 -7.39 -13.07 0.21
N SER A 43 -6.18 -13.62 0.16
CA SER A 43 -5.26 -13.55 1.30
C SER A 43 -4.58 -12.17 1.35
N PHE A 44 -4.15 -11.74 2.53
CA PHE A 44 -3.47 -10.44 2.67
C PHE A 44 -2.21 -10.33 1.80
N GLU A 45 -1.45 -11.41 1.68
CA GLU A 45 -0.27 -11.46 0.82
C GLU A 45 -0.63 -11.30 -0.66
N ARG A 46 -1.75 -11.90 -1.11
CA ARG A 46 -2.22 -11.78 -2.49
C ARG A 46 -2.71 -10.37 -2.78
N ALA A 47 -3.52 -9.81 -1.87
CA ALA A 47 -3.97 -8.43 -1.95
C ALA A 47 -2.78 -7.48 -2.04
N LEU A 48 -1.78 -7.64 -1.16
CA LEU A 48 -0.59 -6.79 -1.14
C LEU A 48 0.16 -6.84 -2.47
N GLN A 49 0.37 -8.04 -3.02
CA GLN A 49 1.06 -8.18 -4.31
C GLN A 49 0.27 -7.57 -5.47
N ARG A 50 -1.04 -7.79 -5.52
CA ARG A 50 -1.94 -7.24 -6.55
C ARG A 50 -1.93 -5.71 -6.51
N GLU A 51 -2.24 -5.13 -5.36
CA GLU A 51 -2.30 -3.68 -5.17
C GLU A 51 -0.98 -3.02 -5.55
N ILE A 52 0.16 -3.53 -5.05
CA ILE A 52 1.46 -2.93 -5.37
C ILE A 52 1.84 -3.08 -6.85
N GLN A 53 1.39 -4.15 -7.51
CA GLN A 53 1.57 -4.32 -8.94
C GLN A 53 0.67 -3.36 -9.74
N GLU A 54 -0.55 -3.10 -9.30
CA GLU A 54 -1.51 -2.17 -9.92
C GLU A 54 -1.10 -0.71 -9.74
N GLU A 55 -0.83 -0.29 -8.50
CA GLU A 55 -0.51 1.10 -8.16
C GLU A 55 0.88 1.51 -8.65
N LEU A 56 1.87 0.60 -8.53
CA LEU A 56 3.29 0.92 -8.72
C LEU A 56 4.01 0.11 -9.81
N GLY A 57 3.42 -0.99 -10.26
CA GLY A 57 4.06 -1.90 -11.22
C GLY A 57 5.22 -2.71 -10.65
N LEU A 58 5.28 -2.88 -9.33
CA LEU A 58 6.37 -3.59 -8.67
C LEU A 58 6.00 -5.04 -8.37
N THR A 59 6.96 -5.94 -8.56
CA THR A 59 6.82 -7.35 -8.20
C THR A 59 7.53 -7.60 -6.88
N LEU A 60 6.79 -7.99 -5.83
CA LEU A 60 7.37 -8.19 -4.50
C LEU A 60 8.13 -9.53 -4.42
N HIS A 61 9.40 -9.49 -4.03
CA HIS A 61 10.26 -10.68 -3.90
C HIS A 61 10.46 -11.11 -2.44
N SER A 62 10.53 -10.13 -1.52
CA SER A 62 10.66 -10.40 -0.08
C SER A 62 9.82 -9.41 0.70
N PHE A 63 8.87 -9.95 1.46
CA PHE A 63 8.00 -9.19 2.34
C PHE A 63 7.54 -10.07 3.50
N SER A 64 7.19 -9.42 4.62
CA SER A 64 6.73 -10.09 5.83
C SER A 64 5.72 -9.22 6.55
N PHE A 65 4.74 -9.87 7.19
CA PHE A 65 3.77 -9.17 8.03
C PHE A 65 4.49 -8.44 9.17
N LEU A 66 4.14 -7.17 9.38
CA LEU A 66 4.67 -6.33 10.43
C LEU A 66 3.69 -6.24 11.60
N THR A 67 2.48 -5.74 11.32
CA THR A 67 1.47 -5.51 12.35
C THR A 67 0.11 -5.19 11.73
N THR A 68 -0.93 -5.21 12.57
CA THR A 68 -2.26 -4.68 12.23
C THR A 68 -2.52 -3.44 13.07
N ILE A 69 -2.98 -2.36 12.44
CA ILE A 69 -3.47 -1.16 13.12
C ILE A 69 -4.98 -1.08 12.90
N GLU A 70 -5.73 -1.12 13.99
CA GLU A 70 -7.18 -0.94 13.96
C GLU A 70 -7.53 0.52 14.22
N ILE A 71 -8.29 1.12 13.32
CA ILE A 71 -8.82 2.48 13.47
C ILE A 71 -10.31 2.37 13.70
N ALA A 72 -10.83 3.09 14.70
CA ALA A 72 -12.25 3.01 15.07
C ALA A 72 -13.16 3.93 14.24
N SER A 73 -12.64 5.03 13.68
CA SER A 73 -13.45 6.01 12.95
C SER A 73 -12.67 6.74 11.84
N PRO A 74 -12.99 6.49 10.55
CA PRO A 74 -13.85 5.41 10.08
C PRO A 74 -13.24 4.05 10.45
N ALA A 75 -14.10 3.08 10.78
CA ALA A 75 -13.65 1.76 11.19
C ALA A 75 -12.89 1.07 10.05
N ALA A 76 -11.63 0.67 10.26
CA ALA A 76 -10.81 -0.07 9.29
C ALA A 76 -9.65 -0.81 9.98
N SER A 77 -9.24 -1.94 9.42
CA SER A 77 -8.02 -2.67 9.78
C SER A 77 -6.94 -2.43 8.73
N PHE A 78 -5.77 -1.95 9.14
CA PHE A 78 -4.62 -1.79 8.26
C PHE A 78 -3.59 -2.86 8.58
N HIS A 79 -3.33 -3.77 7.65
CA HIS A 79 -2.33 -4.82 7.75
C HIS A 79 -1.05 -4.38 7.04
N LEU A 80 -0.04 -4.04 7.83
CA LEU A 80 1.23 -3.55 7.32
C LEU A 80 2.18 -4.70 7.05
N PHE A 81 2.83 -4.66 5.89
CA PHE A 81 3.90 -5.57 5.51
C PHE A 81 5.17 -4.78 5.24
N THR A 82 6.30 -5.21 5.82
CA THR A 82 7.61 -4.72 5.41
C THR A 82 7.99 -5.38 4.10
N VAL A 83 8.38 -4.59 3.10
CA VAL A 83 8.89 -5.07 1.82
C VAL A 83 10.35 -4.63 1.69
N THR A 84 11.25 -5.59 1.55
CA THR A 84 12.71 -5.34 1.54
C THR A 84 13.36 -5.69 0.20
N ALA A 85 12.65 -6.41 -0.67
CA ALA A 85 13.10 -6.70 -2.03
C ALA A 85 11.93 -6.75 -3.01
N TRP A 86 12.11 -6.12 -4.17
CA TRP A 86 11.14 -6.11 -5.26
C TRP A 86 11.84 -5.95 -6.62
N GLY A 87 11.13 -6.31 -7.69
CA GLY A 87 11.50 -6.05 -9.07
C GLY A 87 10.81 -4.80 -9.62
N GLY A 88 11.48 -4.11 -10.55
CA GLY A 88 10.97 -2.90 -11.20
C GLY A 88 11.42 -1.60 -10.52
N ARG A 89 10.99 -0.46 -11.09
CA ARG A 89 11.21 0.88 -10.53
C ARG A 89 9.86 1.48 -10.14
N PRO A 90 9.72 2.05 -8.93
CA PRO A 90 8.46 2.64 -8.51
C PRO A 90 8.03 3.76 -9.47
N ALA A 91 6.80 3.68 -9.95
CA ALA A 91 6.16 4.70 -10.76
C ALA A 91 4.67 4.62 -10.55
N ILE A 92 3.98 5.75 -10.44
CA ILE A 92 2.52 5.78 -10.31
C ILE A 92 1.90 5.23 -11.60
N ARG A 93 1.02 4.25 -11.47
CA ARG A 93 0.34 3.59 -12.59
C ARG A 93 -1.18 3.70 -12.55
N ASP A 94 -1.71 4.31 -11.51
CA ASP A 94 -3.15 4.48 -11.31
C ASP A 94 -3.51 5.95 -11.06
N GLN A 95 -4.71 6.17 -10.50
CA GLN A 95 -5.21 7.49 -10.12
C GLN A 95 -5.29 7.67 -8.59
N GLU A 96 -4.73 6.73 -7.82
CA GLU A 96 -4.79 6.72 -6.36
C GLU A 96 -3.79 7.71 -5.75
N HIS A 97 -2.63 7.88 -6.39
CA HIS A 97 -1.59 8.81 -5.97
C HIS A 97 -1.18 9.78 -7.09
N THR A 98 -0.65 10.94 -6.68
CA THR A 98 -0.18 12.00 -7.59
C THR A 98 1.32 12.26 -7.49
N GLU A 99 1.96 11.77 -6.43
CA GLU A 99 3.38 12.00 -6.13
C GLU A 99 3.96 10.81 -5.36
N LEU A 100 5.24 10.50 -5.57
CA LEU A 100 6.01 9.52 -4.79
C LEU A 100 7.17 10.21 -4.07
N ARG A 101 7.52 9.74 -2.86
CA ARG A 101 8.64 10.23 -2.06
C ARG A 101 9.35 9.14 -1.27
#